data_AF-A0A6B1RRL9-F1
#
_entry.id   AF-A0A6B1RRL9-F1
#
_cell.length_a   1.000
_cell.length_b   1.000
_cell.length_c   1.000
_cell.angle_alpha   90.00
_cell.angle_beta   90.00
_cell.angle_gamma   90.00
#
_symmetry.space_group_name_H-M   'P 1'
#
loop_
_entity.id
_entity.type
_entity.pdbx_description
1 polymer ?
#
loop_
_entity_poly.entity_id
_entity_poly.type
_entity_poly.pdbx_seq_one_letter_code
_entity_poly.pdbx_strand_id
1 'polypeptide(L)' 'MRNQIQKLLDSDLSSLHISKQTGVPQSTIHRMRKNERSLDNMSLKNAELLYKFANGIFSDED' A
#
# COMPACT_ATOMS: atom_id res chain seq x y z
N MET A 1 3.40 10.87 -1.12
CA MET A 1 2.35 9.84 -1.18
C MET A 1 2.77 8.61 -1.98
N ARG A 2 2.97 8.72 -3.31
CA ARG A 2 3.27 7.57 -4.19
C ARG A 2 4.46 6.71 -3.72
N ASN A 3 5.59 7.33 -3.40
CA ASN A 3 6.80 6.62 -2.98
C ASN A 3 6.60 5.80 -1.70
N GLN A 4 5.81 6.31 -0.75
CA GLN A 4 5.51 5.59 0.50
C GLN A 4 4.63 4.37 0.25
N ILE A 5 3.61 4.51 -0.61
CA ILE A 5 2.79 3.37 -1.03
C ILE A 5 3.65 2.35 -1.77
N GLN A 6 4.57 2.80 -2.64
CA GLN A 6 5.48 1.90 -3.34
C GLN A 6 6.41 1.16 -2.36
N LYS A 7 7.06 1.87 -1.41
CA LYS A 7 7.83 1.25 -0.32
C LYS A 7 7.00 0.19 0.44
N LEU A 8 5.74 0.48 0.72
CA LEU A 8 4.83 -0.47 1.37
C LEU A 8 4.54 -1.71 0.50
N LEU A 9 4.32 -1.54 -0.80
CA LEU A 9 4.08 -2.63 -1.74
C LEU A 9 5.33 -3.48 -1.97
N ASP A 10 6.52 -2.89 -1.85
CA ASP A 10 7.80 -3.60 -2.00
C ASP A 10 8.30 -4.20 -0.68
N SER A 11 7.67 -3.86 0.44
CA SER A 11 8.02 -4.39 1.77
C SER A 11 7.73 -5.89 1.93
N ASP A 12 8.41 -6.51 2.90
CA ASP A 12 8.21 -7.90 3.32
C ASP A 12 6.86 -8.15 4.02
N LEU A 13 6.07 -7.09 4.27
CA LEU A 13 4.74 -7.23 4.85
C LEU A 13 3.83 -8.01 3.90
N SER A 14 3.18 -9.06 4.42
CA SER A 14 2.24 -9.83 3.60
C SER A 14 1.06 -8.97 3.13
N SER A 15 0.56 -9.24 1.92
CA SER A 15 -0.66 -8.59 1.42
C SER A 15 -1.86 -8.77 2.35
N LEU A 16 -1.91 -9.89 3.09
CA LEU A 16 -2.94 -10.14 4.10
C LEU A 16 -2.79 -9.19 5.30
N HIS A 17 -1.56 -8.99 5.78
CA HIS A 17 -1.29 -8.06 6.87
C HIS A 17 -1.67 -6.63 6.48
N ILE A 18 -1.20 -6.16 5.31
CA ILE A 18 -1.54 -4.83 4.79
C ILE A 18 -3.06 -4.68 4.64
N SER A 19 -3.74 -5.72 4.13
CA SER A 19 -5.20 -5.70 3.98
C SER A 19 -5.93 -5.55 5.31
N LYS A 20 -5.51 -6.29 6.34
CA LYS A 20 -6.11 -6.20 7.68
C LYS A 20 -5.93 -4.82 8.32
N GLN A 21 -4.77 -4.19 8.14
CA GLN A 21 -4.47 -2.89 8.74
C GLN A 21 -5.12 -1.72 7.98
N THR A 22 -5.14 -1.79 6.65
CA THR A 22 -5.60 -0.68 5.80
C THR A 22 -7.07 -0.78 5.42
N GLY A 23 -7.67 -1.96 5.50
CA GLY A 23 -9.02 -2.24 4.98
C GLY A 23 -9.08 -2.36 3.45
N VAL A 24 -7.95 -2.22 2.74
CA VAL A 24 -7.88 -2.44 1.29
C VAL A 24 -7.92 -3.95 1.01
N PRO A 25 -8.70 -4.42 0.02
CA PRO A 25 -8.76 -5.85 -0.29
C PRO A 25 -7.37 -6.44 -0.61
N GLN A 26 -7.05 -7.58 0.00
CA GLN A 26 -5.79 -8.31 -0.25
C GLN A 26 -5.57 -8.59 -1.75
N SER A 27 -6.62 -8.90 -2.51
CA SER A 27 -6.57 -9.09 -3.96
C SER A 27 -6.11 -7.82 -4.69
N THR A 28 -6.53 -6.64 -4.23
CA THR A 28 -6.08 -5.36 -4.79
C THR A 28 -4.59 -5.17 -4.53
N ILE A 29 -4.14 -5.36 -3.29
CA ILE A 29 -2.73 -5.23 -2.90
C ILE A 29 -1.85 -6.22 -3.71
N HIS A 30 -2.29 -7.46 -3.85
CA HIS A 30 -1.58 -8.48 -4.62
C HIS A 30 -1.42 -8.09 -6.10
N ARG A 31 -2.50 -7.63 -6.76
CA ARG A 31 -2.44 -7.16 -8.15
C ARG A 31 -1.51 -5.97 -8.32
N MET A 32 -1.45 -5.07 -7.33
CA MET A 32 -0.54 -3.92 -7.34
C MET A 32 0.92 -4.37 -7.23
N ARG A 33 1.22 -5.33 -6.35
CA ARG A 33 2.57 -5.93 -6.27
C ARG A 33 3.00 -6.63 -7.55
N LYS A 34 2.05 -7.18 -8.32
CA LYS A 34 2.30 -7.84 -9.61
C LYS A 34 2.37 -6.87 -10.79
N ASN A 35 2.27 -5.55 -10.56
CA ASN A 35 2.16 -4.53 -11.61
C ASN A 35 0.97 -4.73 -12.58
N GLU A 36 -0.01 -5.57 -12.23
CA GLU A 36 -1.24 -5.77 -13.00
C GLU A 36 -2.20 -4.57 -12.87
N ARG A 37 -1.97 -3.73 -11.86
CA ARG A 37 -2.70 -2.48 -11.64
C ARG A 37 -1.73 -1.39 -11.22
N SER A 38 -1.63 -0.32 -12.02
CA SER A 38 -0.79 0.83 -11.68
C SER A 38 -1.35 1.59 -10.48
N LEU A 39 -0.45 2.23 -9.72
CA LEU A 39 -0.82 3.20 -8.70
C LEU A 39 -1.66 4.36 -9.26
N ASP A 40 -1.49 4.69 -10.55
CA ASP A 40 -2.24 5.76 -11.24
C ASP A 40 -3.74 5.42 -11.39
N ASN A 41 -4.07 4.14 -11.48
CA ASN A 41 -5.45 3.66 -11.65
C ASN A 41 -6.08 3.20 -10.32
N MET A 42 -5.56 3.71 -9.20
CA MET A 42 -6.11 3.46 -7.86
C MET A 42 -7.17 4.51 -7.51
N SER A 43 -8.20 4.12 -6.74
CA SER A 43 -9.08 5.12 -6.13
C SER A 43 -8.32 5.93 -5.07
N LEU A 44 -8.63 7.22 -4.98
CA LEU A 44 -8.03 8.12 -3.98
C LEU A 44 -8.17 7.56 -2.56
N LYS A 45 -9.35 7.03 -2.22
CA LYS A 45 -9.63 6.37 -0.94
C LYS A 45 -8.62 5.27 -0.60
N ASN A 46 -8.32 4.38 -1.54
CA ASN A 46 -7.37 3.29 -1.28
C ASN A 46 -5.94 3.84 -1.17
N ALA A 47 -5.61 4.88 -1.94
CA ALA A 47 -4.30 5.52 -1.89
C ALA A 47 -4.05 6.16 -0.53
N GLU A 48 -5.04 6.86 0.03
CA GLU A 48 -4.98 7.46 1.36
C GLU A 48 -4.81 6.42 2.47
N LEU A 49 -5.56 5.32 2.41
CA LEU A 49 -5.46 4.23 3.40
C LEU A 49 -4.08 3.59 3.40
N LEU A 50 -3.56 3.25 2.21
CA LEU A 50 -2.22 2.67 2.06
C LEU A 50 -1.14 3.67 2.46
N TYR A 51 -1.29 4.94 2.08
CA TYR A 51 -0.34 6.00 2.42
C TYR A 51 -0.26 6.22 3.92
N LYS A 52 -1.40 6.32 4.61
CA LYS A 52 -1.45 6.53 6.06
C LYS A 52 -0.74 5.39 6.80
N PHE A 53 -0.98 4.15 6.37
CA PHE A 53 -0.32 2.99 6.95
C PHE A 53 1.19 2.98 6.65
N ALA A 54 1.58 3.23 5.39
CA ALA A 54 2.98 3.32 5.00
C ALA A 54 3.73 4.41 5.79
N ASN A 55 3.13 5.60 5.92
CA ASN A 55 3.72 6.70 6.69
C ASN A 55 3.89 6.29 8.16
N GLY A 56 2.91 5.63 8.77
CA GLY A 56 3.06 5.12 10.14
C GLY A 56 4.17 4.06 10.35
N ILE A 57 4.67 3.45 9.27
CA ILE A 57 5.78 2.47 9.34
C ILE A 57 7.13 3.12 8.97
N PHE A 58 7.12 4.04 8.02
CA PHE A 58 8.34 4.62 7.41
C PHE A 58 8.60 6.08 7.80
N SER A 59 7.81 6.68 8.68
CA SER A 59 8.00 8.06 9.15
C SER A 59 9.05 8.21 10.25
N ASP A 60 9.64 7.11 10.75
CA ASP A 60 10.74 7.16 11.72
C ASP A 60 12.14 7.17 11.05
N GLU A 61 12.24 7.47 9.75
CA GLU A 61 13.51 7.81 9.08
C GLU A 61 13.76 9.33 9.19
N ASP A 62 13.97 9.84 10.41
CA ASP A 62 14.58 11.16 10.71
C ASP A 62 15.70 10.99 11.74
#